data_AF-A0A4V3PG69-F1
#
_entry.id   AF-A0A4V3PG69-F1
#
_cell.length_a   1.000
_cell.length_b   1.000
_cell.length_c   1.000
_cell.angle_alpha   90.00
_cell.angle_beta   90.00
_cell.angle_gamma   90.00
#
_symmetry.space_group_name_H-M   'P 1'
#
loop_
_entity.id
_entity.type
_entity.pdbx_description
1 polymer ?
#
loop_
_entity_poly.entity_id
_entity_poly.type
_entity_poly.pdbx_seq_one_letter_code
_entity_poly.pdbx_strand_id
1 'polypeptide(L)'
;MSGPDREIRLRLSVQRALLGAVSSTLAAVTCGWSGNKIVLEFLIDHDFSDDDRQRMEVVASEVISDFGYETIMTVFTSPPSDGPQVPVDRRWWAYRRFEPLLG
;
A
#
# COMPACT_ATOMS: atom_id res chain seq x y z
N MET A 1 12.20 18.82 -0.29
CA MET A 1 12.53 17.62 0.53
C MET A 1 13.56 16.82 -0.24
N SER A 2 14.59 16.27 0.40
CA SER A 2 15.56 15.43 -0.31
C SER A 2 14.89 14.11 -0.76
N GLY A 3 15.47 13.42 -1.76
CA GLY A 3 14.94 12.14 -2.24
C GLY A 3 14.78 11.09 -1.12
N PRO A 4 15.80 10.86 -0.26
CA PRO A 4 15.73 9.93 0.86
C PRO A 4 14.66 10.29 1.90
N ASP A 5 14.51 11.57 2.25
CA ASP A 5 13.49 12.00 3.22
C ASP A 5 12.06 11.73 2.71
N ARG A 6 11.86 11.88 1.40
CA ARG A 6 10.56 11.61 0.74
C ARG A 6 10.21 10.12 0.76
N GLU A 7 11.20 9.27 0.56
CA GLU A 7 11.05 7.82 0.68
C GLU A 7 10.71 7.39 2.12
N ILE A 8 11.48 7.88 3.10
CA ILE A 8 11.28 7.53 4.51
C ILE A 8 9.90 8.00 4.98
N ARG A 9 9.52 9.24 4.65
CA ARG A 9 8.20 9.79 5.00
C ARG A 9 7.06 8.97 4.43
N LEU A 10 7.13 8.57 3.15
CA LEU A 10 6.08 7.74 2.54
C LEU A 10 5.96 6.40 3.25
N ARG A 11 7.07 5.71 3.49
CA ARG A 11 7.05 4.40 4.15
C ARG A 11 6.47 4.48 5.56
N LEU A 12 6.88 5.48 6.34
CA LEU A 12 6.37 5.69 7.70
C LEU A 12 4.88 6.07 7.71
N SER A 13 4.45 6.94 6.79
CA SER A 13 3.04 7.33 6.64
C SER A 13 2.16 6.12 6.33
N VAL A 14 2.57 5.27 5.37
CA VAL A 14 1.82 4.05 5.03
C VAL A 14 1.81 3.07 6.19
N GLN A 15 2.93 2.85 6.86
CA GLN A 15 3.00 1.96 8.04
C GLN A 15 2.09 2.44 9.17
N ARG A 16 2.06 3.76 9.44
CA ARG A 16 1.18 4.36 10.44
C ARG A 16 -0.29 4.15 10.08
N ALA A 17 -0.68 4.46 8.85
CA ALA A 17 -2.06 4.35 8.38
C ALA A 17 -2.58 2.89 8.40
N LEU A 18 -1.68 1.91 8.28
CA LEU A 18 -2.05 0.49 8.35
C LEU A 18 -2.33 0.00 9.78
N LEU A 19 -1.96 0.74 10.82
CA LEU A 19 -2.19 0.31 12.21
C LEU A 19 -3.69 0.20 12.50
N GLY A 20 -4.16 -1.02 12.79
CA GLY A 20 -5.57 -1.31 13.02
C GLY A 20 -6.41 -1.49 11.75
N ALA A 21 -5.83 -1.31 10.56
CA ALA A 21 -6.53 -1.46 9.28
C ALA A 21 -6.23 -2.81 8.58
N VAL A 22 -5.14 -3.50 8.94
CA VAL A 22 -4.75 -4.79 8.35
C VAL A 22 -5.78 -5.88 8.70
N SER A 23 -6.45 -6.42 7.69
CA SER A 23 -7.34 -7.57 7.80
C SER A 23 -6.61 -8.89 7.52
N SER A 24 -7.26 -10.02 7.81
CA SER A 24 -6.78 -11.35 7.42
C SER A 24 -6.76 -11.56 5.91
N THR A 25 -7.49 -10.75 5.13
CA THR A 25 -7.64 -10.83 3.67
C THR A 25 -6.62 -9.97 2.91
N LEU A 26 -5.79 -9.21 3.64
CA LEU A 26 -4.73 -8.38 3.08
C LEU A 26 -3.39 -9.14 3.10
N ALA A 27 -2.89 -9.51 1.93
CA ALA A 27 -1.65 -10.27 1.78
C ALA A 27 -0.41 -9.36 1.84
N ALA A 28 -0.44 -8.20 1.19
CA ALA A 28 0.66 -7.25 1.25
C ALA A 28 0.24 -5.83 0.86
N VAL A 29 1.06 -4.85 1.24
CA VAL A 29 0.95 -3.47 0.78
C VAL A 29 2.30 -3.00 0.29
N THR A 30 2.28 -2.44 -0.92
CA THR A 30 3.43 -1.77 -1.49
C THR A 30 3.10 -0.31 -1.76
N CYS A 31 4.12 0.53 -1.66
CA CYS A 31 4.00 1.95 -1.93
C CYS A 31 5.15 2.42 -2.83
N GLY A 32 4.91 3.47 -3.59
CA GLY A 32 5.90 4.01 -4.49
C GLY A 32 5.53 5.38 -5.03
N TRP A 33 6.49 5.99 -5.71
CA TRP A 33 6.29 7.25 -6.41
C TRP A 33 6.24 7.02 -7.92
N SER A 34 5.31 7.68 -8.60
CA SER A 34 5.33 7.88 -10.04
C SER A 34 5.25 9.38 -10.28
N GLY A 35 6.42 10.03 -10.40
CA GLY A 35 6.53 11.49 -10.40
C GLY A 35 5.97 12.13 -9.11
N ASN A 36 4.85 12.86 -9.23
CA ASN A 36 4.16 13.51 -8.11
C ASN A 36 2.98 12.68 -7.52
N LYS A 37 2.81 11.44 -8.00
CA LYS A 37 1.75 10.54 -7.57
C LYS A 37 2.30 9.49 -6.61
N ILE A 38 1.64 9.31 -5.47
CA ILE A 38 1.76 8.16 -4.59
C ILE A 38 0.95 7.03 -5.19
N VAL A 39 1.57 5.86 -5.34
CA VAL A 39 0.87 4.64 -5.72
C VAL A 39 0.85 3.72 -4.51
N LEU A 40 -0.34 3.38 -4.01
CA LEU A 40 -0.55 2.32 -3.04
C LEU A 40 -1.15 1.12 -3.76
N GLU A 41 -0.52 -0.02 -3.59
CA GLU A 41 -1.02 -1.26 -4.15
C GLU A 41 -1.20 -2.30 -3.05
N PHE A 42 -2.45 -2.73 -2.92
CA PHE A 42 -2.94 -3.71 -1.97
C PHE A 42 -3.03 -5.05 -2.67
N LEU A 43 -2.21 -6.01 -2.24
CA LEU A 43 -2.32 -7.40 -2.66
C LEU A 43 -3.33 -8.07 -1.74
N ILE A 44 -4.38 -8.61 -2.33
CA ILE A 44 -5.59 -9.04 -1.62
C ILE A 44 -5.91 -10.51 -1.92
N ASP A 45 -6.48 -11.20 -0.94
CA ASP A 45 -6.98 -12.56 -1.12
C ASP A 45 -8.37 -12.59 -1.78
N HIS A 46 -8.84 -13.79 -2.11
CA HIS A 46 -10.11 -14.03 -2.80
C HIS A 46 -11.36 -13.64 -1.99
N ASP A 47 -11.25 -13.56 -0.66
CA ASP A 47 -12.31 -13.21 0.27
C ASP A 47 -12.32 -11.72 0.66
N PHE A 48 -11.51 -10.90 -0.01
CA PHE A 48 -11.45 -9.45 0.20
C PHE A 48 -12.81 -8.79 -0.10
N SER A 49 -13.38 -8.17 0.94
CA SER A 49 -14.74 -7.62 0.92
C SER A 49 -14.80 -6.13 0.58
N ASP A 50 -16.00 -5.60 0.38
CA ASP A 50 -16.21 -4.15 0.23
C ASP A 50 -15.86 -3.38 1.53
N ASP A 51 -16.05 -3.99 2.70
CA ASP A 51 -15.63 -3.41 3.98
C ASP A 51 -14.11 -3.35 4.11
N ASP A 52 -13.39 -4.36 3.58
CA ASP A 52 -11.94 -4.32 3.50
C ASP A 52 -11.47 -3.24 2.51
N ARG A 53 -12.15 -3.11 1.37
CA ARG A 53 -11.89 -2.03 0.40
C ARG A 53 -12.06 -0.67 1.04
N GLN A 54 -13.17 -0.45 1.75
CA GLN A 54 -13.43 0.82 2.43
C GLN A 54 -12.35 1.13 3.47
N ARG A 55 -11.89 0.13 4.22
CA ARG A 55 -10.75 0.28 5.13
C ARG A 55 -9.46 0.69 4.39
N MET A 56 -9.18 0.12 3.22
CA MET A 56 -7.98 0.51 2.44
C MET A 56 -8.09 1.91 1.83
N GLU A 57 -9.30 2.39 1.51
CA GLU A 57 -9.52 3.77 1.09
C GLU A 57 -9.34 4.77 2.26
N VAL A 58 -9.68 4.37 3.49
CA VAL A 58 -9.32 5.15 4.69
C VAL A 58 -7.80 5.22 4.84
N VAL A 59 -7.09 4.09 4.68
CA VAL A 59 -5.61 4.07 4.69
C VAL A 59 -5.04 5.04 3.66
N ALA A 60 -5.55 5.02 2.42
CA ALA A 60 -5.10 5.93 1.38
C ALA A 60 -5.36 7.40 1.73
N SER A 61 -6.53 7.71 2.30
CA SER A 61 -6.90 9.05 2.76
C SER A 61 -5.98 9.56 3.88
N GLU A 62 -5.64 8.70 4.84
CA GLU A 62 -4.68 9.04 5.89
C GLU A 62 -3.28 9.27 5.33
N VAL A 63 -2.83 8.43 4.40
CA VAL A 63 -1.52 8.58 3.77
C VAL A 63 -1.45 9.91 3.03
N ILE A 64 -2.40 10.20 2.15
CA ILE A 64 -2.36 11.45 1.35
C ILE A 64 -2.50 12.70 2.22
N SER A 65 -3.14 12.61 3.40
CA SER A 65 -3.22 13.73 4.36
C SER A 65 -1.85 14.11 4.95
N ASP A 66 -0.89 13.19 4.95
CA ASP A 66 0.50 13.48 5.33
C ASP A 66 1.26 14.20 4.22
N PHE A 67 0.64 14.51 3.08
CA PHE A 67 1.24 15.17 1.91
C PHE A 67 0.41 16.38 1.46
N GLY A 68 1.03 17.33 0.76
CA GLY A 68 0.43 18.65 0.53
C GLY A 68 -0.08 18.88 -0.89
N TYR A 69 0.71 18.51 -1.89
CA TYR A 69 0.43 18.76 -3.31
C TYR A 69 0.43 17.50 -4.15
N GLU A 70 0.76 16.37 -3.53
CA GLU A 70 0.81 15.06 -4.14
C GLU A 70 -0.60 14.52 -4.40
N THR A 71 -0.70 13.58 -5.33
CA THR A 71 -1.94 12.82 -5.56
C THR A 71 -1.74 11.37 -5.17
N ILE A 72 -2.82 10.63 -4.92
CA ILE A 72 -2.76 9.21 -4.58
C ILE A 72 -3.58 8.38 -5.55
N MET A 73 -3.10 7.17 -5.83
CA MET A 73 -3.80 6.14 -6.60
C MET A 73 -3.74 4.83 -5.82
N THR A 74 -4.91 4.22 -5.61
CA THR A 74 -5.06 2.90 -5.00
C THR A 74 -5.23 1.85 -6.10
N VAL A 75 -4.60 0.70 -5.90
CA VAL A 75 -4.67 -0.45 -6.81
C VAL A 75 -4.89 -1.69 -5.97
N PHE A 76 -5.79 -2.57 -6.42
CA PHE A 76 -6.11 -3.82 -5.76
C PHE A 76 -5.75 -4.96 -6.71
N THR A 77 -4.85 -5.83 -6.26
CA THR A 77 -4.29 -6.92 -7.07
C THR A 77 -4.60 -8.25 -6.40
N SER A 78 -5.38 -9.09 -7.08
CA SER A 78 -5.72 -10.45 -6.62
C SER A 78 -4.80 -11.50 -7.26
N PRO A 79 -4.56 -12.65 -6.60
CA PRO A 79 -3.89 -13.80 -7.19
C PRO A 79 -4.65 -14.41 -8.40
N PRO A 80 -3.94 -15.13 -9.29
CA PRO A 80 -2.49 -15.27 -9.33
C PRO A 80 -1.86 -14.00 -9.92
N SER A 81 -0.98 -13.35 -9.16
CA SER A 81 -0.17 -12.24 -9.64
C SER A 81 1.26 -12.48 -9.18
N ASP A 82 2.23 -12.29 -10.07
CA ASP A 82 3.66 -12.46 -9.77
C ASP A 82 4.24 -11.32 -8.91
N GLY A 83 3.36 -10.46 -8.36
CA GLY A 83 3.71 -9.33 -7.53
C GLY A 83 2.94 -8.07 -7.91
N PRO A 84 3.44 -6.91 -7.50
CA PRO A 84 2.79 -5.64 -7.79
C PRO A 84 2.77 -5.34 -9.30
N GLN A 85 1.64 -4.87 -9.81
CA GLN A 85 1.34 -4.73 -11.23
C GLN A 85 1.65 -3.33 -11.78
N VAL A 86 1.64 -2.30 -10.94
CA VAL A 86 1.79 -0.92 -11.43
C VAL A 86 3.26 -0.48 -11.44
N PRO A 87 3.79 0.05 -12.55
CA PRO A 87 5.14 0.59 -12.54
C PRO A 87 5.21 1.88 -11.68
N VAL A 88 6.31 2.00 -10.92
CA VAL A 88 6.66 3.18 -10.12
C VAL A 88 8.16 3.42 -10.25
N ASP A 89 8.60 4.65 -10.06
CA ASP A 89 10.01 5.05 -10.12
C ASP A 89 10.84 4.29 -9.06
N ARG A 90 10.24 4.12 -7.88
CA ARG A 90 10.75 3.31 -6.78
C ARG A 90 9.59 2.68 -6.01
N ARG A 91 9.76 1.41 -5.62
CA ARG A 91 8.77 0.62 -4.89
C ARG A 91 9.33 0.10 -3.59
N TRP A 92 8.50 0.12 -2.55
CA TRP A 92 8.82 -0.45 -1.24
C TRP A 92 7.67 -1.30 -0.71
N TRP A 93 8.03 -2.34 0.02
CA TRP A 93 7.09 -3.13 0.83
C TRP A 93 6.83 -2.37 2.14
N ALA A 94 5.59 -1.97 2.36
CA ALA A 94 5.16 -1.37 3.62
C ALA A 94 4.63 -2.43 4.60
N TYR A 95 4.01 -3.48 4.06
CA TYR A 95 3.51 -4.64 4.79
C TYR A 95 3.59 -5.87 3.88
N ARG A 96 3.87 -7.03 4.48
CA ARG A 96 3.72 -8.33 3.83
C ARG A 96 3.36 -9.33 4.91
N ARG A 97 2.23 -10.02 4.75
CA ARG A 97 1.81 -11.10 5.62
C ARG A 97 2.84 -12.22 5.52
N PHE A 98 3.28 -12.72 6.67
CA PHE A 98 4.07 -13.93 6.70
C PHE A 98 3.14 -15.11 6.47
N GLU A 99 3.36 -15.86 5.40
CA GLU A 99 2.73 -17.15 5.17
C GLU A 99 3.77 -18.23 5.47
N PRO A 100 3.67 -18.93 6.62
CA PRO A 100 4.52 -20.07 6.87
C PRO A 100 4.26 -21.10 5.78
N LEU A 101 5.32 -21.63 5.16
CA LEU A 101 5.22 -22.83 4.35
C LEU A 101 4.65 -23.92 5.28
N LEU A 102 3.39 -24.30 5.06
CA LEU A 102 2.84 -25.50 5.66
C LEU A 102 3.62 -26.66 5.05
N GLY A 103 4.53 -27.23 5.85
CA GLY A 103 5.27 -28.45 5.52
C GLY A 103 4.39 -29.69 5.62
#